data_AF-A0A1I0PDW8-F1
#
_entry.id   AF-A0A1I0PDW8-F1
#
_cell.length_a   1.000
_cell.length_b   1.000
_cell.length_c   1.000
_cell.angle_alpha   90.00
_cell.angle_beta   90.00
_cell.angle_gamma   90.00
#
_symmetry.space_group_name_H-M   'P 1'
#
loop_
_entity.id
_entity.type
_entity.pdbx_description
1 polymer ?
#
loop_
_entity_poly.entity_id
_entity_poly.type
_entity_poly.pdbx_seq_one_letter_code
_entity_poly.pdbx_strand_id
1 'polypeptide(L)'
;MDKDDKNINDTENEEIIDTPAADEDAEFEKALAAVENSKTVKIKNKEETFFAKFVAKCAQDKIIPLCLVAMVLCAVGAIVYFLIPVFYVTSFDMTVDEFRTRYTQTEIYTQALHDHNCQIPEVEYVDASTVPASSIPAVSASGEAAAAEEAHKHERFFSAPINTDAADLAVGIQGRARSVDNKVTAVRVVIEYIDDPGMFDFLRIFFSSYLMTCNPDLELNEAYALTGDALYQINSDSYLTIGNTAFRASLVEVNGVNCVAFDIVPSDSI
;
A
#
# COMPACT_ATOMS: atom_id res chain seq x y z
N MET A 1 -75.36 -44.39 -17.96
CA MET A 1 -74.23 -43.53 -17.59
C MET A 1 -73.22 -43.70 -18.69
N ASP A 2 -72.98 -42.59 -19.36
CA ASP A 2 -72.33 -42.48 -20.66
C ASP A 2 -70.83 -42.23 -20.45
N LYS A 3 -70.07 -42.67 -21.46
CA LYS A 3 -68.78 -42.15 -21.96
C LYS A 3 -67.45 -42.77 -21.52
N ASP A 4 -66.93 -43.50 -22.52
CA ASP A 4 -65.73 -43.18 -23.30
C ASP A 4 -64.41 -43.84 -22.88
N ASP A 5 -64.25 -45.05 -23.45
CA ASP A 5 -63.14 -45.49 -24.32
C ASP A 5 -61.72 -45.06 -23.98
N LYS A 6 -61.00 -46.01 -23.37
CA LYS A 6 -59.56 -46.18 -23.53
C LYS A 6 -59.31 -47.41 -24.40
N ASN A 7 -58.79 -47.20 -25.60
CA ASN A 7 -58.11 -48.25 -26.34
C ASN A 7 -56.61 -48.17 -26.01
N ILE A 8 -56.09 -49.26 -25.48
CA ILE A 8 -54.71 -49.46 -25.01
C ILE A 8 -54.15 -50.67 -25.76
N ASN A 9 -52.91 -50.52 -26.22
CA ASN A 9 -51.92 -51.55 -26.56
C ASN A 9 -52.17 -52.37 -27.82
N ASP A 10 -51.17 -52.79 -28.57
CA ASP A 10 -49.68 -52.76 -28.50
C ASP A 10 -49.26 -52.93 -30.00
N THR A 11 -48.02 -52.76 -30.46
CA THR A 11 -46.80 -53.44 -30.02
C THR A 11 -45.59 -52.92 -30.82
N GLU A 12 -44.39 -53.06 -30.22
CA GLU A 12 -43.05 -53.23 -30.84
C GLU A 12 -42.15 -51.99 -31.09
N ASN A 13 -41.40 -51.63 -30.04
CA ASN A 13 -39.92 -51.64 -29.94
C ASN A 13 -39.08 -51.77 -31.24
N GLU A 14 -38.25 -50.76 -31.56
CA GLU A 14 -36.79 -50.70 -31.29
C GLU A 14 -36.03 -49.73 -32.25
N GLU A 15 -34.98 -49.13 -31.66
CA GLU A 15 -33.81 -48.45 -32.25
C GLU A 15 -33.82 -46.96 -32.69
N ILE A 16 -32.75 -46.31 -32.20
CA ILE A 16 -32.34 -44.90 -32.18
C ILE A 16 -31.32 -44.67 -33.29
N ILE A 17 -31.42 -43.59 -34.09
CA ILE A 17 -30.26 -42.94 -34.76
C ILE A 17 -30.49 -41.42 -34.90
N ASP A 18 -29.76 -40.68 -34.05
CA ASP A 18 -28.88 -39.52 -34.31
C ASP A 18 -29.31 -38.26 -35.12
N THR A 19 -29.16 -37.11 -34.44
CA THR A 19 -29.12 -35.67 -34.82
C THR A 19 -28.11 -35.31 -35.94
N PRO A 20 -27.97 -34.05 -36.49
CA PRO A 20 -28.30 -32.74 -35.89
C PRO A 20 -28.87 -31.61 -36.80
N ALA A 21 -29.34 -30.56 -36.14
CA ALA A 21 -29.58 -29.22 -36.67
C ALA A 21 -28.25 -28.51 -37.01
N ALA A 22 -28.11 -27.95 -38.23
CA ALA A 22 -26.82 -27.41 -38.68
C ALA A 22 -26.88 -26.34 -39.78
N ASP A 23 -27.90 -25.46 -39.85
CA ASP A 23 -27.96 -24.48 -40.96
C ASP A 23 -28.31 -23.01 -40.61
N GLU A 24 -28.58 -22.65 -39.35
CA GLU A 24 -28.82 -21.23 -38.99
C GLU A 24 -27.60 -20.50 -38.39
N ASP A 25 -26.62 -21.22 -37.85
CA ASP A 25 -25.43 -20.62 -37.21
C ASP A 25 -24.38 -20.12 -38.22
N ALA A 26 -24.32 -20.73 -39.41
CA ALA A 26 -23.30 -20.39 -40.42
C ALA A 26 -23.54 -19.03 -41.10
N GLU A 27 -24.79 -18.61 -41.28
CA GLU A 27 -25.10 -17.27 -41.82
C GLU A 27 -24.88 -16.18 -40.77
N PHE A 28 -25.12 -16.48 -39.49
CA PHE A 28 -24.90 -15.54 -38.40
C PHE A 28 -23.41 -15.28 -38.14
N GLU A 29 -22.57 -16.32 -38.16
CA GLU A 29 -21.11 -16.16 -38.06
C GLU A 29 -20.53 -15.37 -39.24
N LYS A 30 -21.03 -15.60 -40.46
CA LYS A 30 -20.56 -14.89 -41.65
C LYS A 30 -20.95 -13.41 -41.64
N ALA A 31 -22.12 -13.07 -41.09
CA ALA A 31 -22.56 -11.69 -40.88
C ALA A 31 -21.77 -10.99 -39.76
N LEU A 32 -21.49 -11.68 -38.65
CA LEU A 32 -20.66 -11.15 -37.56
C LEU A 32 -19.21 -10.90 -38.01
N ALA A 33 -18.61 -11.84 -38.73
CA ALA A 33 -17.27 -11.68 -39.28
C ALA A 33 -17.20 -10.52 -40.30
N ALA A 34 -18.26 -10.29 -41.09
CA ALA A 34 -18.34 -9.15 -42.00
C ALA A 34 -18.46 -7.81 -41.24
N VAL A 35 -19.19 -7.76 -40.13
CA VAL A 35 -19.34 -6.57 -39.28
C VAL A 35 -18.05 -6.26 -38.53
N GLU A 36 -17.37 -7.27 -37.96
CA GLU A 36 -16.09 -7.14 -37.28
C GLU A 36 -14.96 -6.74 -38.25
N ASN A 37 -14.90 -7.33 -39.44
CA ASN A 37 -13.99 -6.92 -40.50
C ASN A 37 -14.29 -5.49 -40.98
N SER A 38 -15.56 -5.07 -41.05
CA SER A 38 -15.89 -3.68 -41.41
C SER A 38 -15.48 -2.67 -40.33
N LYS A 39 -15.54 -3.05 -39.04
CA LYS A 39 -15.13 -2.21 -37.91
C LYS A 39 -13.60 -2.08 -37.85
N THR A 40 -12.87 -3.20 -37.95
CA THR A 40 -11.39 -3.18 -37.96
C THR A 40 -10.82 -2.48 -39.19
N VAL A 41 -11.42 -2.65 -40.37
CA VAL A 41 -11.01 -1.93 -41.59
C VAL A 41 -11.32 -0.43 -41.50
N LYS A 42 -12.46 -0.03 -40.90
CA LYS A 42 -12.77 1.39 -40.68
C LYS A 42 -11.87 2.06 -39.64
N ILE A 43 -11.41 1.32 -38.62
CA ILE A 43 -10.47 1.83 -37.60
C ILE A 43 -9.08 1.99 -38.21
N LYS A 44 -8.56 0.98 -38.91
CA LYS A 44 -7.26 1.05 -39.59
C LYS A 44 -7.21 2.16 -40.64
N ASN A 45 -8.23 2.28 -41.49
CA ASN A 45 -8.30 3.36 -42.50
C ASN A 45 -8.41 4.76 -41.85
N LYS A 46 -9.04 4.89 -40.67
CA LYS A 46 -9.10 6.16 -39.93
C LYS A 46 -7.75 6.54 -39.30
N GLU A 47 -7.01 5.58 -38.77
CA GLU A 47 -5.67 5.81 -38.22
C GLU A 47 -4.68 6.19 -39.32
N GLU A 48 -4.65 5.47 -40.44
CA GLU A 48 -3.76 5.77 -41.56
C GLU A 48 -4.07 7.14 -42.20
N THR A 49 -5.35 7.49 -42.35
CA THR A 49 -5.73 8.83 -42.83
C THR A 49 -5.49 9.94 -41.82
N PHE A 50 -5.54 9.66 -40.52
CA PHE A 50 -5.17 10.61 -39.47
C PHE A 50 -3.67 10.87 -39.47
N PHE A 51 -2.83 9.82 -39.46
CA PHE A 51 -1.38 9.95 -39.50
C PHE A 51 -0.90 10.66 -40.77
N ALA A 52 -1.44 10.32 -41.94
CA ALA A 52 -1.08 10.99 -43.20
C ALA A 52 -1.46 12.48 -43.18
N LYS A 53 -2.65 12.83 -42.69
CA LYS A 53 -3.08 14.25 -42.52
C LYS A 53 -2.25 14.97 -41.46
N PHE A 54 -1.87 14.28 -40.38
CA PHE A 54 -1.04 14.83 -39.31
C PHE A 54 0.37 15.14 -39.81
N VAL A 55 1.01 14.21 -40.53
CA VAL A 55 2.34 14.40 -41.14
C VAL A 55 2.32 15.55 -42.15
N ALA A 56 1.28 15.63 -42.99
CA ALA A 56 1.13 16.75 -43.93
C ALA A 56 0.97 18.10 -43.22
N LYS A 57 0.23 18.15 -42.11
CA LYS A 57 0.03 19.37 -41.31
C LYS A 57 1.29 19.77 -40.52
N CYS A 58 2.05 18.79 -40.00
CA CYS A 58 3.35 18.98 -39.35
C CYS A 58 4.42 19.54 -40.30
N ALA A 59 4.36 19.21 -41.59
CA ALA A 59 5.27 19.76 -42.60
C ALA A 59 4.93 21.23 -42.97
N GLN A 60 3.67 21.61 -42.82
CA GLN A 60 3.16 22.93 -43.19
C GLN A 60 3.31 23.97 -42.07
N ASP A 61 3.25 23.52 -40.82
CA ASP A 61 3.29 24.39 -39.64
C ASP A 61 4.47 24.03 -38.73
N LYS A 62 5.50 24.89 -38.73
CA LYS A 62 6.75 24.69 -37.99
C LYS A 62 6.57 24.66 -36.46
N ILE A 63 5.42 25.12 -35.96
CA ILE A 63 5.11 25.13 -34.52
C ILE A 63 4.70 23.74 -34.03
N ILE A 64 4.04 22.93 -34.86
CA ILE A 64 3.54 21.60 -34.49
C ILE A 64 4.67 20.63 -34.07
N PRO A 65 5.79 20.47 -34.82
CA PRO A 65 6.90 19.62 -34.37
C PRO A 65 7.57 20.16 -33.09
N LEU A 66 7.64 21.48 -32.91
CA LEU A 66 8.16 22.08 -31.67
C LEU A 66 7.26 21.75 -30.47
N CYS A 67 5.94 21.83 -30.63
CA CYS A 67 4.97 21.44 -29.59
C CYS A 67 5.03 19.93 -29.26
N LEU A 68 5.26 19.07 -30.25
CA LEU A 68 5.47 17.63 -30.01
C LEU A 68 6.75 17.37 -29.21
N VAL A 69 7.86 18.03 -29.56
CA VAL A 69 9.11 17.93 -28.79
C VAL A 69 8.91 18.43 -27.37
N ALA A 70 8.21 19.56 -27.19
CA ALA A 70 7.88 20.08 -25.86
C ALA A 70 7.00 19.10 -25.06
N MET A 71 6.00 18.48 -25.69
CA MET A 71 5.15 17.46 -25.05
C MET A 71 5.96 16.24 -24.61
N VAL A 72 6.88 15.76 -25.45
CA VAL A 72 7.79 14.65 -25.09
C VAL A 72 8.69 15.05 -23.92
N LEU A 73 9.26 16.26 -23.94
CA LEU A 73 10.07 16.77 -22.83
C LEU A 73 9.26 16.89 -21.53
N CYS A 74 8.01 17.35 -21.60
CA CYS A 74 7.11 17.38 -20.45
C CYS A 74 6.80 15.97 -19.95
N ALA A 75 6.58 14.99 -20.83
CA ALA A 75 6.32 13.61 -20.46
C ALA A 75 7.55 12.98 -19.78
N VAL A 76 8.74 13.16 -20.35
CA VAL A 76 10.00 12.71 -19.74
C VAL A 76 10.22 13.40 -18.39
N GLY A 77 10.00 14.71 -18.32
CA GLY A 77 10.10 15.46 -17.07
C GLY A 77 9.15 14.95 -16.00
N ALA A 78 7.90 14.63 -16.36
CA ALA A 78 6.93 14.02 -15.46
C ALA A 78 7.38 12.63 -14.99
N ILE A 79 7.86 11.77 -15.90
CA ILE A 79 8.38 10.44 -15.54
C ILE A 79 9.55 10.56 -14.57
N VAL A 80 10.52 11.43 -14.86
CA VAL A 80 11.67 11.67 -13.98
C VAL A 80 11.22 12.19 -12.62
N TYR A 81 10.26 13.12 -12.58
CA TYR A 81 9.68 13.66 -11.35
C TYR A 81 9.06 12.56 -10.46
N PHE A 82 8.39 11.57 -11.05
CA PHE A 82 7.81 10.46 -10.28
C PHE A 82 8.84 9.37 -9.90
N LEU A 83 9.88 9.15 -10.72
CA LEU A 83 10.88 8.11 -10.46
C LEU A 83 11.93 8.51 -9.42
N ILE A 84 12.32 9.79 -9.36
CA ILE A 84 13.34 10.27 -8.42
C ILE A 84 12.96 9.93 -6.95
N PRO A 85 11.76 10.28 -6.45
CA PRO A 85 11.35 9.92 -5.09
C PRO A 85 11.38 8.43 -4.79
N VAL A 86 11.06 7.59 -5.78
CA VAL A 86 11.06 6.13 -5.64
C VAL A 86 12.48 5.58 -5.49
N PHE A 87 13.46 6.21 -6.14
CA PHE A 87 14.86 5.79 -6.08
C PHE A 87 15.55 6.21 -4.78
N TYR A 88 15.27 7.41 -4.28
CA TYR A 88 15.98 7.98 -3.12
C TYR A 88 15.34 7.67 -1.76
N VAL A 89 14.08 7.25 -1.72
CA VAL A 89 13.35 7.07 -0.46
C VAL A 89 12.89 5.63 -0.33
N THR A 90 13.53 4.81 0.49
CA THR A 90 13.09 3.44 0.78
C THR A 90 11.76 3.43 1.54
N SER A 91 10.90 2.45 1.29
CA SER A 91 9.57 2.35 1.89
C SER A 91 9.18 0.90 2.19
N PHE A 92 8.23 0.70 3.11
CA PHE A 92 7.64 -0.61 3.42
C PHE A 92 6.65 -1.16 2.38
N ASP A 93 6.58 -0.53 1.20
CA ASP A 93 5.65 -0.89 0.12
C ASP A 93 4.16 -0.93 0.54
N MET A 94 3.80 -0.11 1.53
CA MET A 94 2.43 0.03 2.02
C MET A 94 2.14 1.48 2.36
N THR A 95 0.90 1.92 2.15
CA THR A 95 0.38 3.22 2.57
C THR A 95 0.04 3.23 4.08
N VAL A 96 -0.23 4.40 4.65
CA VAL A 96 -0.61 4.50 6.06
C VAL A 96 -1.94 3.78 6.34
N ASP A 97 -2.91 3.86 5.43
CA ASP A 97 -4.19 3.16 5.61
C ASP A 97 -4.04 1.63 5.52
N GLU A 98 -3.16 1.14 4.63
CA GLU A 98 -2.81 -0.27 4.59
C GLU A 98 -2.08 -0.71 5.86
N PHE A 99 -1.16 0.11 6.38
CA PHE A 99 -0.49 -0.14 7.65
C PHE A 99 -1.50 -0.26 8.81
N ARG A 100 -2.45 0.68 8.91
CA ARG A 100 -3.52 0.65 9.91
C ARG A 100 -4.38 -0.61 9.79
N THR A 101 -4.75 -0.94 8.56
CA THR A 101 -5.56 -2.14 8.27
C THR A 101 -4.82 -3.40 8.69
N ARG A 102 -3.55 -3.55 8.28
CA ARG A 102 -2.70 -4.69 8.65
C ARG A 102 -2.50 -4.79 10.15
N TYR A 103 -2.30 -3.67 10.84
CA TYR A 103 -2.18 -3.63 12.29
C TYR A 103 -3.42 -4.21 12.98
N THR A 104 -4.63 -3.83 12.54
CA THR A 104 -5.86 -4.37 13.11
C THR A 104 -6.12 -5.84 12.78
N GLN A 105 -5.36 -6.41 11.82
CA GLN A 105 -5.45 -7.80 11.39
C GLN A 105 -4.39 -8.69 12.04
N THR A 106 -3.43 -8.13 12.80
CA THR A 106 -2.43 -8.97 13.47
C THR A 106 -3.08 -9.85 14.52
N GLU A 107 -2.50 -11.03 14.72
CA GLU A 107 -2.93 -11.95 15.76
C GLU A 107 -2.86 -11.29 17.15
N ILE A 108 -1.79 -10.54 17.42
CA ILE A 108 -1.62 -9.79 18.67
C ILE A 108 -2.75 -8.78 18.87
N TYR A 109 -3.08 -7.98 17.84
CA TYR A 109 -4.11 -6.97 18.00
C TYR A 109 -5.46 -7.62 18.31
N THR A 110 -5.85 -8.59 17.49
CA THR A 110 -7.16 -9.26 17.61
C THR A 110 -7.33 -10.05 18.91
N GLN A 111 -6.26 -10.60 19.47
CA GLN A 111 -6.33 -11.41 20.70
C GLN A 111 -6.03 -10.63 21.99
N ALA A 112 -5.20 -9.58 21.94
CA ALA A 112 -4.64 -8.96 23.14
C ALA A 112 -4.76 -7.43 23.21
N LEU A 113 -5.00 -6.72 22.10
CA LEU A 113 -5.02 -5.23 22.11
C LEU A 113 -6.37 -4.61 21.71
N HIS A 114 -7.26 -5.38 21.07
CA HIS A 114 -8.57 -4.94 20.59
C HIS A 114 -9.41 -4.25 21.68
N ASP A 115 -9.36 -4.76 22.92
CA ASP A 115 -10.14 -4.23 24.04
C ASP A 115 -9.46 -3.04 24.76
N HIS A 116 -8.23 -2.68 24.39
CA HIS A 116 -7.41 -1.68 25.08
C HIS A 116 -7.39 -0.30 24.39
N ASN A 117 -8.31 -0.06 23.44
CA ASN A 117 -8.36 1.19 22.65
C ASN A 117 -7.02 1.54 21.96
N CYS A 118 -6.23 0.53 21.62
CA CYS A 118 -4.92 0.65 20.98
C CYS A 118 -5.02 0.84 19.46
N GLN A 119 -6.20 1.09 18.91
CA GLN A 119 -6.38 1.26 17.47
C GLN A 119 -5.61 2.48 16.99
N ILE A 120 -4.93 2.36 15.84
CA ILE A 120 -4.29 3.51 15.21
C ILE A 120 -5.38 4.44 14.64
N PRO A 121 -5.55 5.66 15.16
CA PRO A 121 -6.52 6.62 14.64
C PRO A 121 -6.14 7.06 13.22
N GLU A 122 -7.03 7.80 12.56
CA GLU A 122 -6.68 8.45 11.30
C GLU A 122 -5.53 9.41 11.52
N VAL A 123 -4.59 9.45 10.56
CA VAL A 123 -3.41 10.32 10.64
C VAL A 123 -3.65 11.60 9.86
N GLU A 124 -3.09 12.70 10.36
CA GLU A 124 -3.04 13.95 9.62
C GLU A 124 -1.66 14.09 8.96
N TYR A 125 -1.65 14.52 7.70
CA TYR A 125 -0.40 14.90 7.02
C TYR A 125 -0.02 16.32 7.43
N VAL A 126 1.18 16.45 8.00
CA VAL A 126 1.69 17.70 8.58
C VAL A 126 2.96 18.15 7.87
N ASP A 127 3.23 19.46 7.93
CA ASP A 127 4.45 20.03 7.37
C ASP A 127 5.66 19.70 8.26
N ALA A 128 6.75 19.24 7.66
CA ALA A 128 8.01 18.94 8.34
C ALA A 128 8.49 20.08 9.24
N SER A 129 8.28 21.33 8.83
CA SER A 129 8.70 22.53 9.56
C SER A 129 7.92 22.77 10.85
N THR A 130 6.78 22.10 11.02
CA THR A 130 5.90 22.24 12.18
C THR A 130 6.09 21.11 13.21
N VAL A 131 6.85 20.07 12.86
CA VAL A 131 7.07 18.89 13.70
C VAL A 131 8.42 19.00 14.42
N PRO A 132 8.47 18.86 15.76
CA PRO A 132 9.73 18.81 16.50
C PRO A 132 10.67 17.73 15.93
N ALA A 133 11.96 18.02 15.83
CA ALA A 133 12.94 17.01 15.39
C ALA A 133 12.93 15.74 16.26
N SER A 134 12.58 15.88 17.55
CA SER A 134 12.44 14.77 18.50
C SER A 134 11.21 13.89 18.28
N SER A 135 10.26 14.27 17.42
CA SER A 135 9.10 13.45 17.02
C SER A 135 9.34 12.66 15.73
N ILE A 136 10.51 12.82 15.12
CA ILE A 136 10.84 12.22 13.84
C ILE A 136 11.68 10.95 14.09
N PRO A 137 11.29 9.77 13.55
CA PRO A 137 12.15 8.60 13.56
C PRO A 137 13.50 8.95 12.92
N ALA A 138 14.61 8.63 13.57
CA ALA A 138 15.92 8.85 12.95
C ALA A 138 16.07 7.85 11.79
N VAL A 139 16.58 8.29 10.65
CA VAL A 139 16.78 7.45 9.46
C VAL A 139 18.26 7.45 9.08
N SER A 140 19.15 7.45 10.07
CA SER A 140 20.59 7.33 9.81
C SER A 140 21.31 6.89 11.08
N ALA A 141 21.97 5.73 11.01
CA ALA A 141 23.04 5.37 11.95
C ALA A 141 24.42 5.84 11.44
N SER A 142 24.52 6.26 10.18
CA SER A 142 25.78 6.51 9.49
C SER A 142 25.78 7.81 8.67
N GLY A 143 26.24 8.91 9.28
CA GLY A 143 27.10 9.97 8.71
C GLY A 143 26.78 10.72 7.40
N GLU A 144 25.88 10.29 6.52
CA GLU A 144 25.59 10.95 5.24
C GLU A 144 24.40 11.91 5.37
N ALA A 145 24.62 13.00 6.11
CA ALA A 145 23.64 14.05 6.31
C ALA A 145 23.04 14.59 4.99
N ALA A 146 23.83 14.61 3.90
CA ALA A 146 23.39 15.08 2.59
C ALA A 146 22.41 14.13 1.89
N ALA A 147 22.57 12.81 2.03
CA ALA A 147 21.65 11.82 1.45
C ALA A 147 20.32 11.79 2.20
N ALA A 148 20.37 11.90 3.53
CA ALA A 148 19.18 12.04 4.37
C ALA A 148 18.41 13.34 4.04
N GLU A 149 19.12 14.47 3.86
CA GLU A 149 18.52 15.76 3.51
C GLU A 149 17.80 15.74 2.15
N GLU A 150 18.35 15.03 1.16
CA GLU A 150 17.71 14.88 -0.15
C GLU A 150 16.50 13.93 -0.11
N ALA A 151 16.59 12.85 0.67
CA ALA A 151 15.45 11.94 0.89
C ALA A 151 14.27 12.68 1.57
N HIS A 152 14.54 13.52 2.57
CA HIS A 152 13.50 14.28 3.28
C HIS A 152 12.69 15.21 2.37
N LYS A 153 13.27 15.74 1.29
CA LYS A 153 12.55 16.59 0.32
C LYS A 153 11.45 15.84 -0.43
N HIS A 154 11.52 14.52 -0.42
CA HIS A 154 10.58 13.63 -1.10
C HIS A 154 9.64 12.91 -0.13
N GLU A 155 9.66 13.27 1.15
CA GLU A 155 8.80 12.73 2.20
C GLU A 155 7.70 13.71 2.63
N ARG A 156 6.61 13.17 3.17
CA ARG A 156 5.55 13.89 3.87
C ARG A 156 5.44 13.31 5.27
N PHE A 157 5.26 14.18 6.25
CA PHE A 157 5.11 13.75 7.64
C PHE A 157 3.65 13.43 7.91
N PHE A 158 3.41 12.39 8.69
CA PHE A 158 2.10 12.10 9.23
C PHE A 158 2.17 11.99 10.74
N SER A 159 1.09 12.37 11.41
CA SER A 159 0.97 12.23 12.86
C SER A 159 -0.47 11.97 13.26
N ALA A 160 -0.62 11.08 14.24
CA ALA A 160 -1.71 11.13 15.18
C ALA A 160 -1.08 11.30 16.59
N PRO A 161 -1.18 12.48 17.19
CA PRO A 161 -0.49 12.80 18.42
C PRO A 161 -1.00 11.94 19.59
N ILE A 162 -0.18 11.85 20.64
CA ILE A 162 -0.57 11.21 21.89
C ILE A 162 -1.82 11.88 22.44
N ASN A 163 -2.87 11.09 22.68
CA ASN A 163 -4.07 11.56 23.35
C ASN A 163 -3.84 11.60 24.87
N THR A 164 -3.39 12.74 25.38
CA THR A 164 -3.15 12.95 26.82
C THR A 164 -4.43 12.97 27.66
N ASP A 165 -5.60 13.04 27.02
CA ASP A 165 -6.90 13.00 27.70
C ASP A 165 -7.48 11.57 27.77
N ALA A 166 -6.74 10.55 27.32
CA ALA A 166 -7.14 9.15 27.43
C ALA A 166 -7.24 8.73 28.90
N ALA A 167 -8.31 7.98 29.23
CA ALA A 167 -8.56 7.55 30.61
C ALA A 167 -7.61 6.45 31.10
N ASP A 168 -7.02 5.67 30.18
CA ASP A 168 -6.23 4.48 30.50
C ASP A 168 -4.76 4.63 30.08
N LEU A 169 -4.50 4.82 28.77
CA LEU A 169 -3.15 4.85 28.22
C LEU A 169 -3.06 5.81 27.05
N ALA A 170 -2.10 6.73 27.10
CA ALA A 170 -1.88 7.67 26.01
C ALA A 170 -0.96 7.06 24.94
N VAL A 171 -1.50 6.85 23.73
CA VAL A 171 -0.77 6.30 22.57
C VAL A 171 -0.79 7.31 21.44
N GLY A 172 0.29 7.35 20.66
CA GLY A 172 0.41 8.15 19.44
C GLY A 172 1.22 7.44 18.37
N ILE A 173 1.05 7.87 17.13
CA ILE A 173 1.86 7.42 16.00
C ILE A 173 2.34 8.63 15.20
N GLN A 174 3.59 8.57 14.79
CA GLN A 174 4.24 9.58 13.97
C GLN A 174 5.03 8.86 12.89
N GLY A 175 5.31 9.54 11.78
CA GLY A 175 6.11 8.91 10.75
C GLY A 175 6.20 9.72 9.49
N ARG A 176 6.65 9.04 8.45
CA ARG A 176 6.89 9.63 7.14
C ARG A 176 6.38 8.72 6.04
N ALA A 177 5.94 9.34 4.96
CA ALA A 177 5.49 8.67 3.75
C ALA A 177 6.09 9.35 2.52
N ARG A 178 6.37 8.58 1.47
CA ARG A 178 6.89 9.10 0.22
C ARG A 178 5.84 9.97 -0.48
N SER A 179 6.23 11.16 -0.92
CA SER A 179 5.32 12.20 -1.42
C SER A 179 4.53 11.84 -2.70
N VAL A 180 5.03 10.90 -3.50
CA VAL A 180 4.44 10.53 -4.81
C VAL A 180 3.37 9.45 -4.71
N ASP A 181 3.52 8.50 -3.80
CA ASP A 181 2.67 7.30 -3.68
C ASP A 181 2.14 7.06 -2.26
N ASN A 182 2.50 7.92 -1.31
CA ASN A 182 2.13 7.87 0.11
C ASN A 182 2.56 6.58 0.82
N LYS A 183 3.56 5.86 0.29
CA LYS A 183 4.09 4.66 0.95
C LYS A 183 4.91 5.04 2.18
N VAL A 184 4.72 4.32 3.28
CA VAL A 184 5.36 4.56 4.57
C VAL A 184 6.87 4.31 4.47
N THR A 185 7.66 5.28 4.92
CA THR A 185 9.12 5.30 4.87
C THR A 185 9.74 5.23 6.26
N ALA A 186 9.00 5.65 7.28
CA ALA A 186 9.37 5.51 8.67
C ALA A 186 8.13 5.58 9.57
N VAL A 187 8.14 4.84 10.67
CA VAL A 187 7.10 4.86 11.70
C VAL A 187 7.76 5.03 13.06
N ARG A 188 7.18 5.86 13.90
CA ARG A 188 7.45 5.97 15.33
C ARG A 188 6.14 5.77 16.06
N VAL A 189 6.07 4.70 16.81
CA VAL A 189 4.95 4.45 17.72
C VAL A 189 5.35 4.95 19.09
N VAL A 190 4.49 5.71 19.75
CA VAL A 190 4.77 6.28 21.05
C VAL A 190 3.66 5.90 22.03
N ILE A 191 4.06 5.58 23.25
CA ILE A 191 3.17 5.14 24.31
C ILE A 191 3.65 5.73 25.63
N GLU A 192 2.73 6.25 26.42
CA GLU A 192 3.01 6.73 27.77
C GLU A 192 3.70 5.66 28.60
N TYR A 193 4.79 6.05 29.27
CA TYR A 193 5.53 5.18 30.16
C TYR A 193 5.00 5.31 31.58
N ILE A 194 4.44 4.22 32.10
CA ILE A 194 3.98 4.10 33.47
C ILE A 194 4.92 3.15 34.21
N ASP A 195 5.42 3.57 35.37
CA ASP A 195 6.29 2.76 36.23
C ASP A 195 5.47 1.68 36.97
N ASP A 196 5.02 0.68 36.21
CA ASP A 196 4.26 -0.48 36.68
C ASP A 196 4.98 -1.80 36.33
N PRO A 197 4.98 -2.82 37.22
CA PRO A 197 5.62 -4.10 36.95
C PRO A 197 5.14 -4.82 35.68
N GLY A 198 3.90 -4.59 35.23
CA GLY A 198 3.35 -5.17 34.00
C GLY A 198 3.69 -4.38 32.74
N MET A 199 4.24 -3.17 32.87
CA MET A 199 4.47 -2.28 31.72
C MET A 199 5.45 -2.88 30.71
N PHE A 200 6.51 -3.55 31.16
CA PHE A 200 7.48 -4.17 30.25
C PHE A 200 6.83 -5.23 29.34
N ASP A 201 6.04 -6.13 29.93
CA ASP A 201 5.35 -7.17 29.18
C ASP A 201 4.29 -6.57 28.25
N PHE A 202 3.59 -5.53 28.71
CA PHE A 202 2.65 -4.79 27.86
C PHE A 202 3.34 -4.14 26.66
N LEU A 203 4.45 -3.43 26.87
CA LEU A 203 5.23 -2.81 25.80
C LEU A 203 5.74 -3.84 24.81
N ARG A 204 6.17 -5.01 25.28
CA ARG A 204 6.60 -6.12 24.43
C ARG A 204 5.46 -6.58 23.53
N ILE A 205 4.28 -6.82 24.08
CA ILE A 205 3.09 -7.22 23.31
C ILE A 205 2.70 -6.13 22.32
N PHE A 206 2.60 -4.90 22.81
CA PHE A 206 2.17 -3.73 22.05
C PHE A 206 3.08 -3.48 20.84
N PHE A 207 4.40 -3.40 21.03
CA PHE A 207 5.35 -3.17 19.93
C PHE A 207 5.48 -4.35 18.97
N SER A 208 5.29 -5.58 19.45
CA SER A 208 5.35 -6.76 18.56
C SER A 208 4.25 -6.73 17.51
N SER A 209 3.07 -6.18 17.83
CA SER A 209 2.00 -5.99 16.84
C SER A 209 2.45 -5.08 15.69
N TYR A 210 3.16 -3.99 15.98
CA TYR A 210 3.68 -3.09 14.95
C TYR A 210 4.82 -3.72 14.15
N LEU A 211 5.67 -4.52 14.79
CA LEU A 211 6.74 -5.24 14.10
C LEU A 211 6.17 -6.28 13.12
N MET A 212 5.16 -7.04 13.53
CA MET A 212 4.42 -7.98 12.65
C MET A 212 3.62 -7.26 11.56
N THR A 213 3.18 -6.02 11.80
CA THR A 213 2.53 -5.20 10.76
C THR A 213 3.50 -4.89 9.62
N CYS A 214 4.77 -4.60 9.94
CA CYS A 214 5.83 -4.35 8.96
C CYS A 214 6.37 -5.64 8.34
N ASN A 215 6.38 -6.74 9.10
CA ASN A 215 6.89 -8.06 8.70
C ASN A 215 5.80 -9.12 8.93
N PRO A 216 4.85 -9.29 7.98
CA PRO A 216 3.72 -10.19 8.17
C PRO A 216 4.13 -11.67 8.26
N ASP A 217 5.31 -12.02 7.76
CA ASP A 217 5.86 -13.38 7.83
C ASP A 217 6.54 -13.66 9.19
N LEU A 218 6.63 -12.67 10.09
CA LEU A 218 7.27 -12.82 11.38
C LEU A 218 6.37 -13.59 12.35
N GLU A 219 6.89 -14.68 12.93
CA GLU A 219 6.14 -15.47 13.90
C GLU A 219 5.95 -14.72 15.22
N LEU A 220 4.83 -14.97 15.90
CA LEU A 220 4.45 -14.33 17.16
C LEU A 220 5.55 -14.36 18.23
N ASN A 221 6.15 -15.53 18.45
CA ASN A 221 7.17 -15.72 19.48
C ASN A 221 8.47 -14.99 19.12
N GLU A 222 8.82 -14.96 17.83
CA GLU A 222 9.99 -14.22 17.34
C GLU A 222 9.78 -12.72 17.48
N ALA A 223 8.58 -12.23 17.13
CA ALA A 223 8.20 -10.84 17.34
C ALA A 223 8.31 -10.42 18.81
N TYR A 224 7.87 -11.27 19.75
CA TYR A 224 8.03 -10.99 21.19
C TYR A 224 9.49 -11.00 21.64
N ALA A 225 10.31 -11.92 21.13
CA ALA A 225 11.73 -11.97 21.48
C ALA A 225 12.46 -10.70 20.99
N LEU A 226 12.26 -10.33 19.73
CA LEU A 226 12.90 -9.17 19.10
C LEU A 226 12.50 -7.84 19.75
N THR A 227 11.22 -7.65 20.09
CA THR A 227 10.80 -6.45 20.82
C THR A 227 11.31 -6.43 22.25
N GLY A 228 11.38 -7.59 22.91
CA GLY A 228 12.05 -7.73 24.20
C GLY A 228 13.50 -7.28 24.13
N ASP A 229 14.25 -7.75 23.15
CA ASP A 229 15.66 -7.36 22.92
C ASP A 229 15.80 -5.85 22.65
N ALA A 230 14.88 -5.25 21.88
CA ALA A 230 14.87 -3.81 21.65
C ALA A 230 14.60 -3.02 22.93
N LEU A 231 13.66 -3.48 23.77
CA LEU A 231 13.33 -2.86 25.05
C LEU A 231 14.45 -2.99 26.09
N TYR A 232 15.16 -4.13 26.13
CA TYR A 232 16.36 -4.28 26.95
C TYR A 232 17.50 -3.37 26.50
N GLN A 233 17.53 -3.00 25.22
CA GLN A 233 18.49 -2.08 24.61
C GLN A 233 17.91 -0.67 24.42
N ILE A 234 16.96 -0.26 25.26
CA ILE A 234 16.34 1.06 25.14
C ILE A 234 17.40 2.17 25.18
N ASN A 235 17.25 3.17 24.31
CA ASN A 235 18.24 4.24 24.06
C ASN A 235 19.57 3.77 23.44
N SER A 236 19.63 2.57 22.88
CA SER A 236 20.74 2.19 22.01
C SER A 236 20.73 3.04 20.74
N ASP A 237 21.92 3.50 20.33
CA ASP A 237 22.09 4.22 19.07
C ASP A 237 21.96 3.29 17.85
N SER A 238 22.02 1.96 18.06
CA SER A 238 21.95 0.95 17.01
C SER A 238 20.53 0.43 16.79
N TYR A 239 20.18 0.23 15.52
CA TYR A 239 18.96 -0.48 15.14
C TYR A 239 19.18 -2.00 15.20
N LEU A 240 18.18 -2.73 15.69
CA LEU A 240 18.05 -4.16 15.43
C LEU A 240 17.42 -4.34 14.05
N THR A 241 17.76 -5.42 13.36
CA THR A 241 17.30 -5.67 11.99
C THR A 241 16.73 -7.07 11.84
N ILE A 242 15.59 -7.18 11.15
CA ILE A 242 14.97 -8.44 10.72
C ILE A 242 14.42 -8.26 9.30
N GLY A 243 14.83 -9.12 8.37
CA GLY A 243 14.43 -9.00 6.97
C GLY A 243 14.75 -7.60 6.39
N ASN A 244 13.72 -6.94 5.87
CA ASN A 244 13.79 -5.58 5.31
C ASN A 244 13.44 -4.48 6.32
N THR A 245 13.39 -4.80 7.61
CA THR A 245 12.95 -3.90 8.68
C THR A 245 14.04 -3.69 9.71
N ALA A 246 14.26 -2.44 10.07
CA ALA A 246 15.10 -2.01 11.17
C ALA A 246 14.25 -1.34 12.24
N PHE A 247 14.53 -1.62 13.52
CA PHE A 247 13.77 -1.08 14.63
C PHE A 247 14.62 -0.84 15.89
N ARG A 248 14.16 0.07 16.75
CA ARG A 248 14.76 0.32 18.08
C ARG A 248 13.75 0.93 19.05
N ALA A 249 14.03 0.81 20.34
CA ALA A 249 13.27 1.49 21.39
C ALA A 249 14.07 2.68 21.97
N SER A 250 13.38 3.76 22.31
CA SER A 250 13.97 4.93 22.96
C SER A 250 13.00 5.54 23.98
N LEU A 251 13.53 6.19 25.01
CA LEU A 251 12.77 7.04 25.91
C LEU A 251 12.68 8.43 25.30
N VAL A 252 11.46 8.97 25.23
CA VAL A 252 11.19 10.29 24.67
C VAL A 252 10.22 11.04 25.58
N GLU A 253 10.30 12.36 25.55
CA GLU A 253 9.30 13.22 26.17
C GLU A 253 8.45 13.85 25.07
N VAL A 254 7.13 13.64 25.14
CA VAL A 254 6.16 14.20 24.18
C VAL A 254 5.14 15.01 24.96
N ASN A 255 5.10 16.33 24.70
CA ASN A 255 4.18 17.26 25.38
C ASN A 255 4.24 17.19 26.91
N GLY A 256 5.43 16.96 27.49
CA GLY A 256 5.62 16.83 28.95
C GLY A 256 5.26 15.46 29.52
N VAL A 257 4.90 14.48 28.69
CA VAL A 257 4.64 13.09 29.08
C VAL A 257 5.86 12.23 28.75
N ASN A 258 6.31 11.44 29.72
CA ASN A 258 7.36 10.45 29.50
C ASN A 258 6.79 9.29 28.70
N CYS A 259 7.45 8.92 27.61
CA CYS A 259 6.98 7.88 26.73
C CYS A 259 8.11 6.94 26.32
N VAL A 260 7.71 5.73 25.92
CA VAL A 260 8.56 4.84 25.13
C VAL A 260 8.20 5.02 23.66
N ALA A 261 9.19 5.27 22.83
CA ALA A 261 9.07 5.30 21.38
C ALA A 261 9.68 4.05 20.78
N PHE A 262 8.99 3.47 19.80
CA PHE A 262 9.47 2.38 18.96
C PHE A 262 9.58 2.86 17.52
N ASP A 263 10.81 3.08 17.09
CA ASP A 263 11.14 3.49 15.72
C ASP A 263 11.22 2.25 14.84
N ILE A 264 10.56 2.29 13.69
CA ILE A 264 10.59 1.26 12.66
C ILE A 264 10.85 1.92 11.30
N VAL A 265 11.90 1.49 10.61
CA VAL A 265 12.34 2.02 9.31
C VAL A 265 12.76 0.87 8.39
N PRO A 266 12.72 1.04 7.05
CA PRO A 266 13.28 0.04 6.15
C PRO A 266 14.77 -0.18 6.42
N SER A 267 15.23 -1.43 6.42
CA SER A 267 16.65 -1.75 6.70
C SER A 267 17.62 -1.09 5.74
N ASP A 268 17.21 -0.87 4.49
CA ASP A 268 18.07 -0.26 3.48
C ASP A 268 18.18 1.28 3.63
N SER A 269 17.56 1.84 4.67
CA SER A 269 17.56 3.28 4.97
C SER A 269 18.45 3.70 6.14
N ILE A 270 19.13 2.76 6.82
CA ILE A 270 19.97 3.00 8.01
C ILE A 270 21.47 2.99 7.74
#